data_AF-A0A7C2R8N6-F1
#
_entry.id   AF-A0A7C2R8N6-F1
#
_cell.length_a   1.000
_cell.length_b   1.000
_cell.length_c   1.000
_cell.angle_alpha   90.00
_cell.angle_beta   90.00
_cell.angle_gamma   90.00
#
_symmetry.space_group_name_H-M   'P 1'
#
loop_
_entity.id
_entity.type
_entity.pdbx_description
1 polymer ?
#
loop_
_entity_poly.entity_id
_entity_poly.type
_entity_poly.pdbx_seq_one_letter_code
_entity_poly.pdbx_strand_id
1 'polypeptide(L)' 'MIMLILGLDLITADLAIDLGTVNTMVYRRGRGIAVSEPSLVAIDEVDDEVVAVGTEALEMKGREAEGVRVIR' A
#
# COMPACT_ATOMS: atom_id res chain seq x y z
N MET A 1 1.90 20.32 1.87
CA MET A 1 1.97 20.68 3.30
C MET A 1 1.05 19.81 4.17
N ILE A 2 -0.24 19.63 3.84
CA ILE A 2 -1.16 18.72 4.58
C ILE A 2 -0.73 17.25 4.53
N MET A 3 -0.32 16.75 3.35
CA MET A 3 0.17 15.36 3.20
C MET A 3 1.40 15.04 4.07
N LEU A 4 2.27 16.03 4.29
CA LEU A 4 3.51 15.87 5.06
C LEU A 4 3.24 15.77 6.57
N ILE A 5 2.22 16.48 7.07
CA ILE A 5 1.80 16.43 8.48
C ILE A 5 1.17 15.08 8.81
N LEU A 6 0.36 14.54 7.89
CA LEU A 6 -0.20 13.19 8.04
C LEU A 6 0.89 12.10 8.04
N GLY A 7 1.92 12.25 7.19
CA GLY A 7 3.07 11.33 7.14
C GLY A 7 3.90 11.35 8.43
N LEU A 8 4.13 12.52 9.02
CA LEU A 8 4.86 12.65 10.30
C LEU A 8 4.09 12.03 11.47
N ASP A 9 2.75 12.20 11.52
CA ASP A 9 1.89 11.66 12.58
C ASP A 9 1.85 10.12 12.58
N LEU A 10 2.22 9.46 11.47
CA LEU A 10 2.44 8.01 11.40
C LEU A 10 3.80 7.61 11.99
N ILE A 11 4.86 8.36 11.70
CA ILE A 11 6.24 8.04 12.14
C ILE A 11 6.41 8.27 13.65
N THR A 12 5.69 9.23 14.24
CA THR A 12 5.72 9.51 15.69
C THR A 12 4.69 8.71 16.51
N ALA A 13 3.91 7.82 15.88
CA ALA A 13 2.85 7.06 16.54
C ALA A 13 3.26 5.63 16.90
N ASP A 14 2.72 5.10 18.00
CA ASP A 14 2.70 3.66 18.28
C ASP A 14 1.85 2.96 17.19
N LEU A 15 2.54 2.32 16.23
CA LEU A 15 1.92 1.57 15.14
C LEU A 15 2.14 0.05 15.31
N ALA A 16 1.11 -0.72 14.95
CA ALA A 16 1.22 -2.15 14.71
C ALA A 16 0.90 -2.40 13.23
N ILE A 17 1.77 -3.17 12.55
CA ILE A 17 1.64 -3.48 11.13
C ILE A 17 1.43 -4.98 10.99
N ASP A 18 0.36 -5.37 10.31
CA ASP A 18 0.09 -6.75 9.90
C ASP A 18 0.31 -6.87 8.40
N LEU A 19 1.27 -7.70 8.00
CA LEU A 19 1.64 -7.95 6.61
C LEU A 19 1.09 -9.30 6.17
N GLY A 20 -0.23 -9.38 6.04
CA GLY A 20 -0.92 -10.58 5.61
C GLY A 20 -0.76 -10.84 4.11
N THR A 21 -0.89 -12.09 3.67
CA THR A 21 -0.84 -12.46 2.24
C THR A 21 -1.99 -11.86 1.43
N VAL A 22 -3.11 -11.52 2.08
CA VAL A 22 -4.29 -10.96 1.43
C VAL A 22 -4.36 -9.45 1.61
N ASN A 23 -4.19 -8.97 2.84
CA ASN A 23 -4.27 -7.55 3.18
C ASN A 23 -3.11 -7.14 4.08
N THR A 24 -2.69 -5.89 3.91
CA THR A 24 -1.79 -5.16 4.79
C THR A 24 -2.60 -4.21 5.63
N MET A 25 -2.45 -4.30 6.95
CA MET A 25 -3.16 -3.45 7.90
C MET A 25 -2.17 -2.67 8.76
N VAL A 26 -2.50 -1.41 9.02
CA VAL A 26 -1.78 -0.57 9.97
C VAL A 26 -2.75 -0.12 11.05
N TYR A 27 -2.49 -0.50 12.28
CA TYR A 27 -3.22 -0.05 13.45
C TYR A 27 -2.41 1.02 14.19
N ARG A 28 -3.10 2.08 14.61
CA ARG A 28 -2.56 3.12 15.47
C ARG A 28 -3.18 3.06 16.85
N ARG A 29 -2.33 2.98 17.87
CA ARG A 29 -2.78 2.97 19.27
C ARG A 29 -3.65 4.18 19.59
N GLY A 30 -4.83 3.91 20.14
CA GLY A 30 -5.81 4.94 20.52
C GLY A 30 -6.58 5.58 19.36
N ARG A 31 -6.30 5.22 18.09
CA ARG A 31 -7.07 5.69 16.92
C ARG A 31 -7.73 4.59 16.12
N GLY A 32 -7.25 3.34 16.19
CA GLY A 32 -7.81 2.23 15.43
C GLY A 32 -7.02 1.92 14.15
N ILE A 33 -7.67 1.27 13.20
CA ILE A 33 -7.07 0.92 11.90
C ILE A 33 -6.92 2.20 11.07
N ALA A 34 -5.69 2.50 10.67
CA ALA A 34 -5.34 3.63 9.82
C ALA A 34 -5.22 3.24 8.34
N VAL A 35 -4.80 2.00 8.05
CA VAL A 35 -4.67 1.45 6.70
C VAL A 35 -5.21 0.03 6.68
N SER A 36 -5.93 -0.33 5.63
CA SER A 36 -6.40 -1.70 5.35
C SER A 36 -6.48 -1.88 3.84
N GLU A 37 -5.36 -2.20 3.21
CA GLU A 37 -5.23 -2.31 1.76
C GLU A 37 -4.94 -3.76 1.36
N PRO A 38 -5.34 -4.21 0.15
CA PRO A 38 -4.83 -5.44 -0.43
C PRO A 38 -3.29 -5.49 -0.39
N SER A 39 -2.71 -6.64 -0.08
CA SER A 39 -1.26 -6.85 -0.17
C SER A 39 -0.85 -7.07 -1.62
N LEU A 40 -0.94 -6.00 -2.41
CA LEU A 40 -0.64 -5.99 -3.84
C LEU A 40 0.14 -4.73 -4.22
N VAL A 41 1.05 -4.91 -5.16
CA VAL A 41 1.82 -3.84 -5.79
C VAL A 41 1.83 -4.09 -7.30
N ALA A 42 1.55 -3.06 -8.08
CA ALA A 42 1.79 -3.05 -9.52
C ALA A 42 3.16 -2.41 -9.78
N ILE A 43 4.01 -3.09 -10.53
CA ILE A 43 5.37 -2.67 -10.86
C ILE A 43 5.54 -2.62 -12.38
N ASP A 44 6.29 -1.63 -12.84
CA ASP A 44 6.82 -1.58 -14.21
C ASP A 44 7.96 -2.60 -14.32
N GLU A 45 7.92 -3.45 -15.34
CA GLU A 45 8.89 -4.54 -15.52
C GLU A 45 10.20 -4.08 -16.20
N VAL A 46 10.30 -2.84 -16.66
CA VAL A 46 11.51 -2.30 -17.30
C VAL A 46 12.45 -1.71 -16.25
N ASP A 47 11.93 -0.94 -15.30
CA ASP A 47 12.73 -0.24 -14.28
C ASP A 47 12.40 -0.60 -12.83
N ASP A 48 11.46 -1.54 -12.61
CA ASP A 48 10.97 -1.97 -11.29
C ASP A 48 10.32 -0.83 -10.47
N GLU A 49 9.90 0.26 -11.12
CA GLU A 49 9.20 1.37 -10.45
C GLU A 49 7.78 0.97 -10.03
N VAL A 50 7.36 1.50 -8.87
CA VAL A 50 6.02 1.25 -8.34
C VAL A 50 5.00 2.09 -9.09
N VAL A 51 4.08 1.41 -9.78
CA VAL A 51 2.98 2.04 -10.53
C VAL A 51 1.78 2.29 -9.62
N ALA A 52 1.43 1.31 -8.78
CA ALA A 52 0.30 1.40 -7.86
C ALA A 52 0.47 0.43 -6.67
N VAL A 53 -0.24 0.67 -5.57
CA VAL A 53 -0.28 -0.21 -4.38
C VAL A 53 -1.72 -0.43 -3.92
N GLY A 54 -1.97 -1.49 -3.17
CA GLY A 54 -3.26 -1.69 -2.50
C GLY A 54 -4.43 -1.86 -3.47
N THR A 55 -5.50 -1.12 -3.23
CA THR A 55 -6.74 -1.20 -4.03
C THR A 55 -6.50 -0.85 -5.50
N GLU A 56 -5.64 0.12 -5.81
CA GLU A 56 -5.34 0.51 -7.19
C GLU A 56 -4.59 -0.61 -7.93
N ALA A 57 -3.64 -1.28 -7.26
CA ALA A 57 -2.98 -2.46 -7.81
C ALA A 57 -3.94 -3.65 -7.97
N LEU A 58 -4.93 -3.80 -7.08
CA LEU A 58 -5.97 -4.81 -7.22
C LEU A 58 -6.87 -4.57 -8.45
N GLU A 59 -7.22 -3.32 -8.73
CA GLU A 59 -8.03 -2.94 -9.90
C GLU A 59 -7.30 -3.20 -11.23
N MET A 60 -5.97 -3.10 -11.22
CA MET A 60 -5.11 -3.45 -12.36
C MET A 60 -5.00 -4.97 -12.59
N LYS A 61 -5.29 -5.79 -11.58
CA LYS A 61 -5.06 -7.22 -11.65
C LYS A 61 -5.92 -7.90 -12.72
N GLY A 62 -5.29 -8.62 -13.63
CA GLY A 62 -5.93 -9.23 -14.80
C GLY A 62 -6.30 -8.23 -15.91
N ARG A 63 -5.88 -6.97 -15.77
CA ARG A 63 -6.05 -5.86 -16.73
C ARG A 63 -4.77 -5.02 -16.81
N GLU A 64 -3.62 -5.67 -16.57
CA GLU A 64 -2.34 -5.01 -16.55
C GLU A 64 -2.00 -4.45 -17.94
N ALA A 65 -1.40 -3.26 -17.98
CA ALA A 65 -0.83 -2.72 -19.21
C ALA A 65 0.39 -3.54 -19.63
N GLU A 66 0.79 -3.43 -20.90
CA GLU A 66 2.02 -4.07 -21.38
C GLU A 66 3.22 -3.57 -20.58
N GLY A 67 4.04 -4.49 -20.07
CA GLY A 67 5.19 -4.17 -19.22
C GLY A 67 4.83 -3.85 -17.77
N VAL A 68 3.58 -4.06 -17.32
CA VAL A 68 3.19 -3.95 -15.91
C VAL A 68 2.84 -5.32 -15.36
N ARG A 69 3.30 -5.61 -14.14
CA ARG A 69 2.93 -6.84 -13.42
C ARG A 69 2.45 -6.53 -12.01
N VAL A 70 1.35 -7.18 -11.62
CA VAL A 70 0.82 -7.12 -10.26
C VAL A 70 1.36 -8.28 -9.42
N ILE A 71 2.02 -7.96 -8.31
CA ILE A 71 2.66 -8.90 -7.38
C ILE A 71 2.08 -8.78 -5.96
N ARG A 72 2.34 -9.79 -5.13
CA ARG A 72 2.05 -9.81 -3.69
C ARG A 72 3.34 -9.74 -2.89
#